data_AF-A0A9Q0JBF8-F1
#
_entry.id   AF-A0A9Q0JBF8-F1
#
_cell.length_a   1.000
_cell.length_b   1.000
_cell.length_c   1.000
_cell.angle_alpha   90.00
_cell.angle_beta   90.00
_cell.angle_gamma   90.00
#
_symmetry.space_group_name_H-M   'P 1'
#
loop_
_entity.id
_entity.type
_entity.pdbx_description
1 polymer ?
#
loop_
_entity_poly.entity_id
_entity_poly.type
_entity_poly.pdbx_seq_one_letter_code
_entity_poly.pdbx_strand_id
1 'polypeptide(L)'
;MATTVAARLNPSLFLDPKPHRNSSILFSTSKLHFPSAPFPRLHHRRLRSSTTAVMAALKVNSGSLRERVTDFMSPNSWVVSDYYRLVESVNALEPLTQGLSDNQLSAKTVEFRGRLRQGETLADIQAEAFAVVREAARRKLGMRHFDVQIIGGAVLHDGSIAEMKTGEGKTLVSTLAAYLNALTGEGVHVVTVNDYLAQRDAEWMGRVHRFLGLSVGLIQELGFDYLRDNLAANSEQLVMRWPKPFRFAIVDEVDSVLIDEGRNPLLISGEANKDAGRYPVAAKVAELLIRGLHYNVELKDNSVELTEEGIALAEMALETSDLWDESDPWARFVMNALKAKEFYRRDVQYIVRNGKALIINELTGRVEEKRRWSEGIHQAVEAKEGLKIQADSVVVAQITYQSLFKLYPKLSGMTGTAKTEEKEFLKMFQMPVIEVPTNLPNIRKDLPIQAFAVKHYFFKLLSSLF
;
A
#
# COMPACT_ATOMS: atom_id res chain seq x y z
N MET A 1 -0.25 10.06 19.04
CA MET A 1 0.30 8.72 18.78
C MET A 1 0.95 8.79 17.41
N ALA A 2 2.25 8.59 17.33
CA ALA A 2 2.97 8.45 16.05
C ALA A 2 3.22 6.95 15.86
N THR A 3 2.84 6.37 14.73
CA THR A 3 2.93 4.92 14.54
C THR A 3 3.76 4.64 13.29
N THR A 4 4.77 3.77 13.39
CA THR A 4 5.56 3.37 12.22
C THR A 4 4.94 2.12 11.60
N VAL A 5 4.81 2.11 10.27
CA VAL A 5 4.12 1.09 9.49
C VAL A 5 5.10 0.46 8.51
N ALA A 6 5.12 -0.86 8.42
CA ALA A 6 5.79 -1.58 7.36
C ALA A 6 4.84 -1.89 6.20
N ALA A 7 5.34 -1.81 4.96
CA ALA A 7 4.72 -2.42 3.81
C ALA A 7 5.26 -3.86 3.67
N ARG A 8 4.47 -4.90 3.96
CA ARG A 8 4.87 -6.26 3.57
C ARG A 8 3.73 -7.21 3.22
N LEU A 9 4.11 -8.08 2.27
CA LEU A 9 3.43 -9.24 1.74
C LEU A 9 3.93 -10.49 2.48
N ASN A 10 3.03 -11.25 3.09
CA ASN A 10 3.24 -12.67 3.27
C ASN A 10 1.88 -13.41 3.20
N PRO A 11 1.70 -14.34 2.26
CA PRO A 11 0.52 -15.20 2.23
C PRO A 11 0.71 -16.31 3.29
N SER A 12 -0.40 -16.92 3.71
CA SER A 12 -0.48 -18.10 4.58
C SER A 12 -0.19 -17.90 6.08
N LEU A 13 -1.28 -17.62 6.81
CA LEU A 13 -1.49 -18.10 8.18
C LEU A 13 -2.96 -18.53 8.32
N PHE A 14 -3.16 -19.85 8.41
CA PHE A 14 -4.46 -20.50 8.61
C PHE A 14 -4.82 -20.52 10.09
N LEU A 15 -6.03 -20.07 10.45
CA LEU A 15 -6.63 -20.30 11.77
C LEU A 15 -8.13 -20.61 11.63
N ASP A 16 -8.54 -21.71 12.26
CA ASP A 16 -9.90 -22.27 12.32
C ASP A 16 -10.90 -21.40 13.11
N PRO A 17 -12.16 -21.27 12.65
CA PRO A 17 -13.25 -20.76 13.49
C PRO A 17 -14.33 -21.83 13.80
N LYS A 18 -14.69 -21.90 15.10
CA LYS A 18 -15.88 -22.62 15.63
C LYS A 18 -17.18 -21.83 15.32
N PRO A 19 -18.36 -22.49 15.26
CA PRO A 19 -19.59 -21.90 14.70
C PRO A 19 -20.52 -21.25 15.74
N HIS A 20 -21.56 -20.56 15.21
CA HIS A 20 -22.83 -20.05 15.80
C HIS A 20 -22.92 -18.50 15.79
N ARG A 21 -24.06 -17.84 15.53
CA ARG A 21 -25.47 -18.19 15.21
C ARG A 21 -26.10 -16.94 14.54
N ASN A 22 -27.05 -17.14 13.62
CA ASN A 22 -27.71 -16.10 12.80
C ASN A 22 -28.59 -15.12 13.60
N SER A 23 -28.60 -13.85 13.18
CA SER A 23 -29.77 -12.98 13.26
C SER A 23 -29.74 -11.92 12.14
N SER A 24 -30.82 -11.88 11.36
CA SER A 24 -31.09 -11.03 10.21
C SER A 24 -31.41 -9.59 10.60
N ILE A 25 -30.76 -8.59 9.97
CA ILE A 25 -31.20 -7.20 10.00
C ILE A 25 -31.03 -6.53 8.62
N LEU A 26 -32.09 -5.84 8.23
CA LEU A 26 -32.38 -5.20 6.95
C LEU A 26 -31.42 -4.04 6.61
N PHE A 27 -30.93 -4.02 5.37
CA PHE A 27 -30.18 -2.91 4.79
C PHE A 27 -31.10 -1.74 4.38
N SER A 28 -30.79 -0.54 4.88
CA SER A 28 -31.36 0.72 4.39
C SER A 28 -30.30 1.48 3.60
N THR A 29 -30.55 1.67 2.31
CA THR A 29 -29.66 2.40 1.40
C THR A 29 -29.99 3.88 1.39
N SER A 30 -29.15 4.73 1.99
CA SER A 30 -29.21 6.18 1.79
C SER A 30 -27.95 6.69 1.10
N LYS A 31 -28.14 7.17 -0.14
CA LYS A 31 -27.14 7.82 -1.00
C LYS A 31 -26.66 9.11 -0.33
N LEU A 32 -25.35 9.25 -0.11
CA LEU A 32 -24.73 10.49 0.35
C LEU A 32 -24.29 11.35 -0.84
N HIS A 33 -24.84 12.57 -0.91
CA HIS A 33 -24.44 13.65 -1.80
C HIS A 33 -23.21 14.38 -1.25
N PHE A 34 -22.26 14.72 -2.13
CA PHE A 34 -21.13 15.60 -1.83
C PHE A 34 -21.44 17.04 -2.29
N PRO A 35 -21.30 18.08 -1.44
CA PRO A 35 -21.33 19.47 -1.89
C PRO A 35 -19.94 19.95 -2.31
N SER A 36 -19.84 20.53 -3.50
CA SER A 36 -18.67 21.23 -4.03
C SER A 36 -18.66 22.69 -3.57
N ALA A 37 -17.56 23.16 -2.95
CA ALA A 37 -17.33 24.58 -2.67
C ALA A 37 -16.30 25.20 -3.66
N PRO A 38 -16.43 26.49 -4.02
CA PRO A 38 -15.70 27.10 -5.14
C PRO A 38 -14.38 27.78 -4.73
N PHE A 39 -13.40 27.76 -5.64
CA PHE A 39 -12.15 28.53 -5.55
C PHE A 39 -12.33 30.00 -5.98
N PRO A 40 -11.60 30.98 -5.39
CA PRO A 40 -11.62 32.36 -5.84
C PRO A 40 -10.71 32.59 -7.06
N ARG A 41 -11.21 33.34 -8.04
CA ARG A 41 -10.51 33.74 -9.27
C ARG A 41 -9.60 34.96 -9.02
N LEU A 42 -8.33 34.86 -9.39
CA LEU A 42 -7.41 36.00 -9.47
C LEU A 42 -7.48 36.65 -10.86
N HIS A 43 -7.74 37.96 -10.88
CA HIS A 43 -7.78 38.79 -12.09
C HIS A 43 -6.36 39.16 -12.57
N HIS A 44 -5.98 38.75 -13.77
CA HIS A 44 -4.81 39.29 -14.47
C HIS A 44 -5.18 40.57 -15.23
N ARG A 45 -4.61 41.70 -14.81
CA ARG A 45 -4.62 42.96 -15.56
C ARG A 45 -3.38 42.99 -16.46
N ARG A 46 -3.59 42.90 -17.78
CA ARG A 46 -2.53 43.06 -18.80
C ARG A 46 -2.06 44.51 -18.85
N LEU A 47 -0.76 44.73 -18.75
CA LEU A 47 -0.09 45.92 -19.26
C LEU A 47 0.91 45.48 -20.33
N ARG A 48 0.69 45.98 -21.55
CA ARG A 48 1.66 45.95 -22.65
C ARG A 48 2.58 47.17 -22.48
N SER A 49 3.88 46.97 -22.55
CA SER A 49 4.76 47.95 -23.19
C SER A 49 5.93 47.25 -23.85
N SER A 50 6.08 47.57 -25.13
CA SER A 50 7.20 47.33 -26.02
C SER A 50 8.51 47.91 -25.50
N THR A 51 9.62 47.21 -25.70
CA THR A 51 10.82 47.79 -26.32
C THR A 51 11.80 46.69 -26.75
N THR A 52 12.03 46.68 -28.05
CA THR A 52 13.08 45.97 -28.78
C THR A 52 14.46 46.56 -28.43
N ALA A 53 15.49 45.71 -28.54
CA ALA A 53 16.92 46.06 -28.65
C ALA A 53 17.64 46.57 -27.38
N VAL A 54 18.38 45.68 -26.73
CA VAL A 54 19.86 45.71 -26.63
C VAL A 54 20.31 44.28 -26.26
N MET A 55 20.76 43.49 -27.24
CA MET A 55 21.31 42.15 -26.99
C MET A 55 22.51 41.87 -27.92
N ALA A 56 23.53 42.74 -27.87
CA ALA A 56 24.79 42.49 -28.56
C ALA A 56 25.94 43.34 -27.98
N ALA A 57 26.50 42.91 -26.83
CA ALA A 57 27.92 43.02 -26.50
C ALA A 57 28.13 42.68 -25.01
N LEU A 58 28.46 41.42 -24.73
CA LEU A 58 29.27 40.97 -23.58
C LEU A 58 29.38 39.44 -23.68
N LYS A 59 30.36 38.99 -24.45
CA LYS A 59 30.62 37.59 -24.78
C LYS A 59 31.71 37.05 -23.86
N VAL A 60 31.41 36.88 -22.56
CA VAL A 60 32.25 36.15 -21.60
C VAL A 60 31.32 35.47 -20.57
N ASN A 61 31.43 34.13 -20.43
CA ASN A 61 30.83 33.25 -19.41
C ASN A 61 29.28 33.20 -19.25
N SER A 62 28.54 33.05 -20.36
CA SER A 62 27.06 33.01 -20.38
C SER A 62 26.40 31.66 -20.04
N GLY A 63 27.14 30.56 -19.89
CA GLY A 63 26.57 29.24 -19.54
C GLY A 63 26.13 29.15 -18.08
N SER A 64 27.07 29.37 -17.13
CA SER A 64 26.78 29.24 -15.69
C SER A 64 25.89 30.35 -15.10
N LEU A 65 25.77 31.48 -15.81
CA LEU A 65 24.91 32.60 -15.41
C LEU A 65 23.47 32.41 -15.93
N ARG A 66 23.29 31.82 -17.12
CA ARG A 66 21.95 31.50 -17.64
C ARG A 66 21.29 30.39 -16.84
N GLU A 67 22.01 29.31 -16.53
CA GLU A 67 21.52 28.23 -15.67
C GLU A 67 21.13 28.73 -14.28
N ARG A 68 21.97 29.58 -13.65
CA ARG A 68 21.67 30.19 -12.34
C ARG A 68 20.45 31.12 -12.36
N VAL A 69 20.23 31.86 -13.44
CA VAL A 69 19.08 32.78 -13.58
C VAL A 69 17.80 32.00 -13.88
N THR A 70 17.87 30.92 -14.65
CA THR A 70 16.71 30.04 -14.90
C THR A 70 16.32 29.22 -13.68
N ASP A 71 17.29 28.75 -12.88
CA ASP A 71 17.03 28.05 -11.61
C ASP A 71 16.40 28.96 -10.56
N PHE A 72 16.86 30.22 -10.46
CA PHE A 72 16.32 31.22 -9.53
C PHE A 72 14.89 31.69 -9.89
N MET A 73 14.44 31.47 -11.13
CA MET A 73 13.07 31.75 -11.55
C MET A 73 12.20 30.49 -11.62
N SER A 74 12.72 29.32 -11.23
CA SER A 74 11.95 28.09 -11.19
C SER A 74 10.88 28.17 -10.08
N PRO A 75 9.67 27.64 -10.28
CA PRO A 75 8.65 27.58 -9.22
C PRO A 75 9.16 26.94 -7.92
N ASN A 76 10.06 25.96 -8.02
CA ASN A 76 10.67 25.31 -6.86
C ASN A 76 11.50 26.28 -6.02
N SER A 77 12.31 27.15 -6.64
CA SER A 77 13.15 28.11 -5.91
C SER A 77 12.34 29.09 -5.07
N TRP A 78 11.19 29.54 -5.55
CA TRP A 78 10.27 30.41 -4.80
C TRP A 78 9.66 29.71 -3.61
N VAL A 79 9.16 28.48 -3.81
CA VAL A 79 8.60 27.65 -2.73
C VAL A 79 9.64 27.38 -1.64
N VAL A 80 10.86 27.01 -2.04
CA VAL A 80 11.97 26.78 -1.09
C VAL A 80 12.36 28.06 -0.34
N SER A 81 12.34 29.22 -1.01
CA SER A 81 12.60 30.53 -0.38
C SER A 81 11.61 30.84 0.75
N ASP A 82 10.33 30.51 0.57
CA ASP A 82 9.33 30.69 1.63
C ASP A 82 9.62 29.79 2.84
N TYR A 83 10.08 28.55 2.63
CA TYR A 83 10.49 27.67 3.74
C TYR A 83 11.72 28.18 4.51
N TYR A 84 12.61 28.94 3.87
CA TYR A 84 13.73 29.57 4.60
C TYR A 84 13.26 30.56 5.67
N ARG A 85 12.10 31.21 5.50
CA ARG A 85 11.52 32.07 6.56
C ARG A 85 11.15 31.27 7.81
N LEU A 86 10.65 30.05 7.62
CA LEU A 86 10.40 29.13 8.73
C LEU A 86 11.72 28.70 9.37
N VAL A 87 12.76 28.40 8.58
CA VAL A 87 14.11 28.07 9.09
C VAL A 87 14.65 29.19 9.97
N GLU A 88 14.58 30.45 9.51
CA GLU A 88 15.00 31.62 10.28
C GLU A 88 14.25 31.72 11.62
N SER A 89 12.94 31.50 11.60
CA SER A 89 12.09 31.50 12.79
C SER A 89 12.48 30.38 13.77
N VAL A 90 12.72 29.17 13.26
CA VAL A 90 13.18 28.02 14.07
C VAL A 90 14.57 28.28 14.67
N ASN A 91 15.48 28.86 13.88
CA ASN A 91 16.83 29.23 14.32
C ASN A 91 16.80 30.31 15.41
N ALA A 92 15.92 31.30 15.30
CA ALA A 92 15.74 32.34 16.32
C ALA A 92 15.24 31.79 17.67
N LEU A 93 14.49 30.68 17.65
CA LEU A 93 13.97 30.00 18.85
C LEU A 93 14.98 29.02 19.47
N GLU A 94 16.09 28.73 18.80
CA GLU A 94 17.08 27.76 19.26
C GLU A 94 17.71 28.13 20.62
N PRO A 95 18.17 29.38 20.87
CA PRO A 95 18.75 29.73 22.17
C PRO A 95 17.76 29.55 23.33
N LEU A 96 16.48 29.88 23.10
CA LEU A 96 15.41 29.74 24.08
C LEU A 96 15.13 28.27 24.40
N THR A 97 15.06 27.43 23.37
CA THR A 97 14.80 25.99 23.54
C THR A 97 15.98 25.24 24.14
N GLN A 98 17.22 25.62 23.82
CA GLN A 98 18.43 25.08 24.44
C GLN A 98 18.49 25.37 25.95
N GLY A 99 17.98 26.53 26.39
CA GLY A 99 17.93 26.90 27.81
C GLY A 99 16.90 26.13 28.65
N LEU A 100 15.99 25.38 28.02
CA LEU A 100 14.97 24.60 28.74
C LEU A 100 15.56 23.35 29.38
N SER A 101 15.11 23.00 30.58
CA SER A 101 15.34 21.67 31.16
C SER A 101 14.58 20.58 30.40
N ASP A 102 14.97 19.31 30.58
CA ASP A 102 14.28 18.17 29.95
C ASP A 102 12.78 18.13 30.29
N ASN A 103 12.41 18.46 31.53
CA ASN A 103 11.02 18.51 31.97
C ASN A 103 10.24 19.66 31.30
N GLN A 104 10.86 20.84 31.18
CA GLN A 104 10.24 21.98 30.50
C GLN A 104 10.07 21.72 29.01
N LEU A 105 11.05 21.07 28.38
CA LEU A 105 11.00 20.72 26.96
C LEU A 105 9.91 19.69 26.67
N SER A 106 9.75 18.68 27.52
CA SER A 106 8.65 17.71 27.42
C SER A 106 7.28 18.35 27.71
N ALA A 107 7.22 19.30 28.66
CA ALA A 107 5.99 20.03 28.98
C ALA A 107 5.46 20.89 27.82
N LYS A 108 6.32 21.29 26.86
CA LYS A 108 5.90 22.00 25.63
C LYS A 108 4.84 21.24 24.85
N THR A 109 4.85 19.91 24.86
CA THR A 109 3.82 19.11 24.18
C THR A 109 2.43 19.33 24.80
N VAL A 110 2.34 19.47 26.12
CA VAL A 110 1.08 19.77 26.81
C VAL A 110 0.62 21.20 26.50
N GLU A 111 1.56 22.15 26.49
CA GLU A 111 1.32 23.54 26.12
C GLU A 111 0.75 23.65 24.70
N PHE A 112 1.40 23.05 23.70
CA PHE A 112 0.93 23.08 22.31
C PHE A 112 -0.45 22.44 22.15
N ARG A 113 -0.71 21.31 22.82
CA ARG A 113 -2.06 20.71 22.84
C ARG A 113 -3.10 21.60 23.51
N GLY A 114 -2.70 22.44 24.47
CA GLY A 114 -3.56 23.46 25.08
C GLY A 114 -3.91 24.56 24.09
N ARG A 115 -2.89 25.12 23.41
CA ARG A 115 -3.02 26.18 22.39
C ARG A 115 -3.89 25.74 21.21
N LEU A 116 -3.70 24.52 20.70
CA LEU A 116 -4.55 23.97 19.63
C LEU A 116 -6.02 23.82 20.06
N ARG A 117 -6.28 23.50 21.34
CA ARG A 117 -7.64 23.45 21.89
C ARG A 117 -8.26 24.84 22.05
N GLN A 118 -7.45 25.88 22.18
CA GLN A 118 -7.88 27.29 22.26
C GLN A 118 -8.12 27.92 20.88
N GLY A 119 -7.85 27.19 19.79
CA GLY A 119 -8.15 27.61 18.42
C GLY A 119 -6.93 28.02 17.59
N GLU A 120 -5.72 27.95 18.13
CA GLU A 120 -4.50 28.08 17.31
C GLU A 120 -4.39 26.93 16.30
N THR A 121 -3.78 27.20 15.16
CA THR A 121 -3.57 26.24 14.09
C THR A 121 -2.19 25.58 14.19
N LEU A 122 -1.99 24.49 13.45
CA LEU A 122 -0.66 23.86 13.35
C LEU A 122 0.39 24.79 12.75
N ALA A 123 -0.02 25.71 11.86
CA ALA A 123 0.87 26.70 11.26
C ALA A 123 1.39 27.71 12.30
N ASP A 124 0.52 28.15 13.22
CA ASP A 124 0.87 29.12 14.26
C ASP A 124 1.96 28.60 15.21
N ILE A 125 1.92 27.29 15.51
CA ILE A 125 2.87 26.64 16.41
C ILE A 125 4.04 25.95 15.68
N GLN A 126 4.10 25.97 14.35
CA GLN A 126 5.01 25.13 13.55
C GLN A 126 6.48 25.40 13.89
N ALA A 127 6.89 26.67 13.93
CA ALA A 127 8.27 27.06 14.21
C ALA A 127 8.71 26.62 15.62
N GLU A 128 7.87 26.85 16.63
CA GLU A 128 8.14 26.45 18.01
C GLU A 128 8.20 24.92 18.16
N ALA A 129 7.25 24.21 17.55
CA ALA A 129 7.23 22.74 17.56
C ALA A 129 8.48 22.15 16.90
N PHE A 130 8.93 22.72 15.78
CA PHE A 130 10.13 22.25 15.08
C PHE A 130 11.40 22.54 15.88
N ALA A 131 11.50 23.70 16.55
CA ALA A 131 12.61 24.00 17.46
C ALA A 131 12.67 23.01 18.65
N VAL A 132 11.51 22.68 19.24
CA VAL A 132 11.41 21.68 20.32
C VAL A 132 11.85 20.29 19.86
N VAL A 133 11.41 19.85 18.68
CA VAL A 133 11.82 18.54 18.12
C VAL A 133 13.32 18.52 17.80
N ARG A 134 13.85 19.59 17.22
CA ARG A 134 15.30 19.73 16.96
C ARG A 134 16.11 19.58 18.24
N GLU A 135 15.71 20.28 19.30
CA GLU A 135 16.41 20.21 20.58
C GLU A 135 16.27 18.81 21.23
N ALA A 136 15.09 18.19 21.13
CA ALA A 136 14.88 16.83 21.60
C ALA A 136 15.75 15.80 20.85
N ALA A 137 15.87 15.92 19.52
CA ALA A 137 16.75 15.09 18.72
C ALA A 137 18.23 15.30 19.08
N ARG A 138 18.65 16.55 19.32
CA ARG A 138 20.00 16.87 19.79
C ARG A 138 20.29 16.16 21.11
N ARG A 139 19.37 16.20 22.08
CA ARG A 139 19.56 15.58 23.40
C ARG A 139 19.49 14.06 23.39
N LYS A 140 18.57 13.45 22.64
CA LYS A 140 18.30 12.01 22.71
C LYS A 140 19.02 11.19 21.66
N LEU A 141 19.39 11.79 20.53
CA LEU A 141 20.08 11.12 19.43
C LEU A 141 21.48 11.69 19.18
N GLY A 142 21.84 12.83 19.79
CA GLY A 142 23.09 13.54 19.46
C GLY A 142 23.05 14.20 18.08
N MET A 143 21.86 14.35 17.49
CA MET A 143 21.68 14.84 16.13
C MET A 143 20.83 16.11 16.12
N ARG A 144 21.42 17.23 15.72
CA ARG A 144 20.70 18.49 15.48
C ARG A 144 20.26 18.54 14.03
N HIS A 145 18.99 18.79 13.75
CA HIS A 145 18.51 18.96 12.39
C HIS A 145 19.23 20.10 11.66
N PHE A 146 19.68 19.85 10.44
CA PHE A 146 20.16 20.88 9.52
C PHE A 146 19.01 21.75 9.00
N ASP A 147 19.34 22.90 8.43
CA ASP A 147 18.34 23.84 7.90
C ASP A 147 17.57 23.23 6.72
N VAL A 148 18.25 22.49 5.84
CA VAL A 148 17.60 21.73 4.76
C VAL A 148 16.67 20.63 5.28
N GLN A 149 16.94 20.08 6.46
CA GLN A 149 16.08 19.09 7.10
C GLN A 149 14.82 19.72 7.70
N ILE A 150 14.92 20.97 8.19
CA ILE A 150 13.74 21.76 8.59
C ILE A 150 12.84 22.04 7.39
N ILE A 151 13.43 22.40 6.24
CA ILE A 151 12.69 22.58 4.98
C ILE A 151 11.98 21.28 4.60
N GLY A 152 12.70 20.15 4.58
CA GLY A 152 12.08 18.85 4.30
C GLY A 152 10.92 18.52 5.24
N GLY A 153 11.05 18.83 6.52
CA GLY A 153 9.97 18.62 7.51
C GLY A 153 8.75 19.49 7.24
N ALA A 154 8.95 20.72 6.76
CA ALA A 154 7.87 21.62 6.36
C ALA A 154 7.16 21.14 5.09
N VAL A 155 7.92 20.71 4.07
CA VAL A 155 7.38 20.11 2.84
C VAL A 155 6.50 18.89 3.16
N LEU A 156 6.95 18.02 4.07
CA LEU A 156 6.15 16.89 4.55
C LEU A 156 4.88 17.35 5.27
N HIS A 157 5.01 18.37 6.12
CA HIS A 157 3.83 18.96 6.77
C HIS A 157 2.85 19.56 5.76
N ASP A 158 3.27 20.04 4.61
CA ASP A 158 2.36 20.62 3.62
C ASP A 158 1.66 19.58 2.73
N GLY A 159 1.92 18.28 2.94
CA GLY A 159 1.33 17.21 2.13
C GLY A 159 2.00 17.05 0.76
N SER A 160 3.26 17.45 0.65
CA SER A 160 4.05 17.36 -0.58
C SER A 160 5.11 16.25 -0.48
N ILE A 161 5.80 16.00 -1.59
CA ILE A 161 6.96 15.10 -1.61
C ILE A 161 8.24 15.92 -1.42
N ALA A 162 8.98 15.61 -0.36
CA ALA A 162 10.31 16.15 -0.14
C ALA A 162 11.34 15.30 -0.88
N GLU A 163 11.82 15.78 -2.03
CA GLU A 163 12.98 15.16 -2.67
C GLU A 163 14.26 15.59 -1.95
N MET A 164 14.85 14.65 -1.22
CA MET A 164 16.09 14.81 -0.47
C MET A 164 17.05 13.71 -0.88
N LYS A 165 18.25 14.09 -1.35
CA LYS A 165 19.24 13.11 -1.84
C LYS A 165 19.60 12.09 -0.74
N THR A 166 19.97 10.89 -1.15
CA THR A 166 20.38 9.82 -0.22
C THR A 166 21.54 10.30 0.65
N GLY A 167 21.39 10.12 1.96
CA GLY A 167 22.37 10.60 2.96
C GLY A 167 22.00 11.93 3.63
N GLU A 168 21.01 12.68 3.14
CA GLU A 168 20.55 13.94 3.76
C GLU A 168 19.78 13.75 5.08
N GLY A 169 19.53 12.51 5.52
CA GLY A 169 18.92 12.20 6.82
C GLY A 169 17.38 12.22 6.83
N LYS A 170 16.73 11.74 5.76
CA LYS A 170 15.26 11.61 5.61
C LYS A 170 14.54 11.04 6.84
N THR A 171 15.10 10.00 7.45
CA THR A 171 14.55 9.38 8.66
C THR A 171 14.39 10.39 9.81
N LEU A 172 15.38 11.25 10.05
CA LEU A 172 15.33 12.28 11.08
C LEU A 172 14.35 13.41 10.72
N VAL A 173 14.22 13.76 9.45
CA VAL A 173 13.29 14.78 8.93
C VAL A 173 11.84 14.43 9.25
N SER A 174 11.48 13.15 9.12
CA SER A 174 10.13 12.65 9.41
C SER A 174 9.63 13.01 10.82
N THR A 175 10.55 13.14 11.79
CA THR A 175 10.21 13.41 13.19
C THR A 175 9.51 14.76 13.39
N LEU A 176 9.86 15.76 12.58
CA LEU A 176 9.33 17.12 12.63
C LEU A 176 7.85 17.13 12.27
N ALA A 177 7.53 16.66 11.06
CA ALA A 177 6.16 16.60 10.56
C ALA A 177 5.30 15.62 11.36
N ALA A 178 5.87 14.47 11.76
CA ALA A 178 5.15 13.48 12.56
C ALA A 178 4.77 14.05 13.94
N TYR A 179 5.70 14.73 14.63
CA TYR A 179 5.43 15.34 15.93
C TYR A 179 4.33 16.41 15.82
N LEU A 180 4.50 17.38 14.92
CA LEU A 180 3.57 18.50 14.76
C LEU A 180 2.14 18.02 14.48
N ASN A 181 1.96 17.14 13.49
CA ASN A 181 0.62 16.64 13.15
C ASN A 181 0.07 15.70 14.24
N ALA A 182 0.91 14.98 15.00
CA ALA A 182 0.47 14.14 16.10
C ALA A 182 -0.04 14.93 17.33
N LEU A 183 0.23 16.24 17.42
CA LEU A 183 -0.30 17.10 18.49
C LEU A 183 -1.83 17.21 18.44
N THR A 184 -2.46 17.02 17.28
CA THR A 184 -3.92 16.98 17.10
C THR A 184 -4.59 15.80 17.83
N GLY A 185 -3.82 14.76 18.19
CA GLY A 185 -4.34 13.54 18.80
C GLY A 185 -4.94 12.53 17.80
N GLU A 186 -5.12 12.92 16.53
CA GLU A 186 -5.78 12.08 15.53
C GLU A 186 -4.91 10.90 15.06
N GLY A 187 -3.59 11.03 15.16
CA GLY A 187 -2.62 9.99 14.82
C GLY A 187 -1.87 10.27 13.51
N VAL A 188 -0.65 9.76 13.40
CA VAL A 188 0.20 9.88 12.20
C VAL A 188 0.83 8.52 11.91
N HIS A 189 0.79 8.10 10.66
CA HIS A 189 1.45 6.88 10.19
C HIS A 189 2.73 7.25 9.42
N VAL A 190 3.88 6.73 9.87
CA VAL A 190 5.15 6.83 9.14
C VAL A 190 5.38 5.49 8.47
N VAL A 191 5.27 5.44 7.14
CA VAL A 191 5.31 4.21 6.35
C VAL A 191 6.71 4.03 5.77
N THR A 192 7.23 2.82 5.83
CA THR A 192 8.52 2.46 5.24
C THR A 192 8.39 1.19 4.40
N VAL A 193 9.40 0.92 3.57
CA VAL A 193 9.43 -0.18 2.58
C VAL A 193 9.43 -1.57 3.21
N ASN A 194 9.87 -1.74 4.47
CA ASN A 194 9.92 -3.07 5.10
C ASN A 194 9.89 -3.05 6.63
N ASP A 195 9.61 -4.22 7.23
CA ASP A 195 9.48 -4.41 8.69
C ASP A 195 10.73 -4.01 9.47
N TYR A 196 11.91 -4.28 8.92
CA TYR A 196 13.17 -3.96 9.58
C TYR A 196 13.36 -2.45 9.70
N LEU A 197 13.12 -1.70 8.61
CA LEU A 197 13.19 -0.24 8.63
C LEU A 197 12.12 0.35 9.55
N ALA A 198 10.89 -0.18 9.50
CA ALA A 198 9.81 0.25 10.36
C ALA A 198 10.17 0.08 11.85
N GLN A 199 10.68 -1.10 12.22
CA GLN A 199 11.10 -1.39 13.59
C GLN A 199 12.28 -0.51 14.01
N ARG A 200 13.33 -0.44 13.18
CA ARG A 200 14.52 0.39 13.43
C ARG A 200 14.13 1.85 13.67
N ASP A 201 13.26 2.41 12.82
CA ASP A 201 12.89 3.81 12.88
C ASP A 201 11.94 4.07 14.07
N ALA A 202 11.02 3.16 14.38
CA ALA A 202 10.20 3.23 15.59
C ALA A 202 11.03 3.17 16.88
N GLU A 203 12.08 2.35 16.92
CA GLU A 203 12.97 2.23 18.07
C GLU A 203 13.89 3.44 18.19
N TRP A 204 14.46 3.90 17.07
CA TRP A 204 15.46 4.96 17.04
C TRP A 204 14.81 6.35 17.12
N MET A 205 13.98 6.72 16.13
CA MET A 205 13.30 8.03 16.11
C MET A 205 12.26 8.14 17.22
N GLY A 206 11.65 7.02 17.61
CA GLY A 206 10.68 7.01 18.70
C GLY A 206 11.26 7.46 20.05
N ARG A 207 12.58 7.48 20.24
CA ARG A 207 13.21 8.08 21.43
C ARG A 207 12.89 9.57 21.56
N VAL A 208 12.86 10.29 20.43
CA VAL A 208 12.52 11.73 20.39
C VAL A 208 11.04 11.93 20.72
N HIS A 209 10.16 11.18 20.05
CA HIS A 209 8.71 11.29 20.26
C HIS A 209 8.29 10.88 21.68
N ARG A 210 8.81 9.78 22.23
CA ARG A 210 8.54 9.34 23.60
C ARG A 210 9.04 10.35 24.64
N PHE A 211 10.22 10.93 24.42
CA PHE A 211 10.75 11.97 25.30
C PHE A 211 9.85 13.22 25.34
N LEU A 212 9.28 13.59 24.19
CA LEU A 212 8.26 14.63 24.08
C LEU A 212 6.84 14.14 24.44
N GLY A 213 6.70 13.04 25.19
CA GLY A 213 5.40 12.60 25.71
C GLY A 213 4.41 12.07 24.67
N LEU A 214 4.86 11.69 23.47
CA LEU A 214 4.04 10.99 22.49
C LEU A 214 4.16 9.46 22.66
N SER A 215 3.06 8.75 22.45
CA SER A 215 3.10 7.29 22.27
C SER A 215 3.57 6.93 20.87
N VAL A 216 4.42 5.91 20.79
CA VAL A 216 4.94 5.35 19.53
C VAL A 216 4.58 3.88 19.41
N GLY A 217 3.94 3.50 18.31
CA GLY A 217 3.59 2.11 17.99
C GLY A 217 4.30 1.60 16.73
N LEU A 218 4.31 0.28 16.54
CA LEU A 218 4.79 -0.38 15.34
C LEU A 218 3.64 -1.22 14.76
N ILE A 219 3.35 -1.04 13.47
CA ILE A 219 2.38 -1.81 12.70
C ILE A 219 3.14 -2.50 11.57
N GLN A 220 2.94 -3.81 11.40
CA GLN A 220 3.58 -4.57 10.33
C GLN A 220 2.66 -4.82 9.14
N GLU A 221 1.33 -4.74 9.32
CA GLU A 221 0.36 -5.23 8.34
C GLU A 221 -0.78 -4.24 8.06
N LEU A 222 -0.50 -2.93 7.93
CA LEU A 222 -1.56 -1.89 7.82
C LEU A 222 -2.62 -2.19 6.75
N GLY A 223 -2.20 -2.62 5.56
CA GLY A 223 -3.14 -2.91 4.47
C GLY A 223 -4.01 -4.14 4.77
N PHE A 224 -3.46 -5.16 5.41
CA PHE A 224 -4.22 -6.33 5.83
C PHE A 224 -5.10 -6.02 7.04
N ASP A 225 -4.67 -5.18 7.97
CA ASP A 225 -5.51 -4.68 9.07
C ASP A 225 -6.75 -3.99 8.52
N TYR A 226 -6.58 -3.11 7.52
CA TYR A 226 -7.70 -2.48 6.84
C TYR A 226 -8.65 -3.51 6.18
N LEU A 227 -8.10 -4.47 5.44
CA LEU A 227 -8.92 -5.51 4.80
C LEU A 227 -9.65 -6.38 5.84
N ARG A 228 -8.97 -6.80 6.92
CA ARG A 228 -9.54 -7.60 8.01
C ARG A 228 -10.64 -6.86 8.75
N ASP A 229 -10.44 -5.58 9.06
CA ASP A 229 -11.45 -4.75 9.73
C ASP A 229 -12.72 -4.62 8.89
N ASN A 230 -12.62 -4.56 7.56
CA ASN A 230 -13.79 -4.53 6.67
C ASN A 230 -14.49 -5.90 6.51
N LEU A 231 -13.83 -7.00 6.90
CA LEU A 231 -14.41 -8.34 6.94
C LEU A 231 -14.90 -8.74 8.34
N ALA A 232 -14.61 -7.93 9.36
CA ALA A 232 -14.96 -8.22 10.75
C ALA A 232 -16.48 -8.25 10.93
N ALA A 233 -16.97 -9.28 11.62
CA ALA A 233 -18.40 -9.45 11.88
C ALA A 233 -18.88 -8.63 13.09
N ASN A 234 -17.96 -8.27 13.98
CA ASN A 234 -18.25 -7.52 15.20
C ASN A 234 -17.22 -6.41 15.44
N SER A 235 -17.61 -5.41 16.23
CA SER A 235 -16.77 -4.25 16.52
C SER A 235 -15.58 -4.56 17.42
N GLU A 236 -15.62 -5.66 18.18
CA GLU A 236 -14.54 -6.06 19.09
C GLU A 236 -13.31 -6.58 18.35
N GLN A 237 -13.48 -7.04 17.11
CA GLN A 237 -12.41 -7.49 16.23
C GLN A 237 -11.67 -6.35 15.52
N LEU A 238 -12.19 -5.12 15.57
CA LEU A 238 -11.60 -3.98 14.87
C LEU A 238 -10.31 -3.54 15.55
N VAL A 239 -9.22 -3.49 14.78
CA VAL A 239 -7.91 -3.05 15.28
C VAL A 239 -7.60 -1.60 14.91
N MET A 240 -8.20 -1.07 13.84
CA MET A 240 -8.00 0.31 13.42
C MET A 240 -8.87 1.30 14.18
N ARG A 241 -8.50 2.58 14.13
CA ARG A 241 -9.21 3.69 14.79
C ARG A 241 -10.48 4.11 14.03
N TRP A 242 -11.52 3.30 14.07
CA TRP A 242 -12.81 3.65 13.49
C TRP A 242 -13.52 4.77 14.27
N PRO A 243 -14.32 5.63 13.60
CA PRO A 243 -14.69 5.59 12.18
C PRO A 243 -13.69 6.22 11.21
N LYS A 244 -12.59 6.81 11.70
CA LYS A 244 -11.60 7.53 10.87
C LYS A 244 -10.19 6.92 11.03
N PRO A 245 -9.93 5.76 10.41
CA PRO A 245 -8.69 5.01 10.60
C PRO A 245 -7.46 5.70 9.98
N PHE A 246 -7.67 6.62 9.03
CA PHE A 246 -6.61 7.31 8.28
C PHE A 246 -6.71 8.82 8.46
N ARG A 247 -5.57 9.47 8.75
CA ARG A 247 -5.49 10.90 9.06
C ARG A 247 -4.35 11.58 8.33
N PHE A 248 -3.12 11.25 8.70
CA PHE A 248 -1.92 11.72 8.04
C PHE A 248 -0.93 10.58 7.87
N ALA A 249 -0.40 10.43 6.67
CA ALA A 249 0.69 9.50 6.38
C ALA A 249 1.93 10.24 5.83
N ILE A 250 3.10 9.80 6.28
CA ILE A 250 4.40 10.16 5.74
C ILE A 250 5.00 8.88 5.17
N VAL A 251 5.23 8.82 3.86
CA VAL A 251 5.78 7.64 3.19
C VAL A 251 7.26 7.86 2.91
N ASP A 252 8.13 7.09 3.56
CA ASP A 252 9.56 7.03 3.23
C ASP A 252 9.80 6.17 1.99
N GLU A 253 10.75 6.57 1.16
CA GLU A 253 10.98 6.04 -0.20
C GLU A 253 9.66 5.92 -0.98
N VAL A 254 8.96 7.05 -1.11
CA VAL A 254 7.60 7.12 -1.66
C VAL A 254 7.46 6.57 -3.09
N ASP A 255 8.50 6.66 -3.90
CA ASP A 255 8.62 6.02 -5.22
C ASP A 255 8.58 4.50 -5.11
N SER A 256 9.40 3.93 -4.22
CA SER A 256 9.41 2.49 -3.98
C SER A 256 8.04 1.98 -3.50
N VAL A 257 7.39 2.69 -2.56
CA VAL A 257 6.12 2.23 -1.96
C VAL A 257 4.92 2.46 -2.88
N LEU A 258 4.78 3.63 -3.51
CA LEU A 258 3.57 3.99 -4.25
C LEU A 258 3.64 3.66 -5.74
N ILE A 259 4.84 3.56 -6.32
CA ILE A 259 5.04 3.37 -7.76
C ILE A 259 5.52 1.95 -8.07
N ASP A 260 6.58 1.48 -7.39
CA ASP A 260 7.12 0.13 -7.63
C ASP A 260 6.25 -0.95 -6.97
N GLU A 261 6.09 -0.89 -5.64
CA GLU A 261 5.29 -1.85 -4.88
C GLU A 261 3.78 -1.67 -5.11
N GLY A 262 3.36 -0.45 -5.44
CA GLY A 262 1.95 -0.08 -5.63
C GLY A 262 1.22 -0.84 -6.75
N ARG A 263 1.95 -1.58 -7.60
CA ARG A 263 1.40 -2.31 -8.75
C ARG A 263 0.69 -3.61 -8.37
N ASN A 264 1.14 -4.29 -7.31
CA ASN A 264 0.57 -5.57 -6.90
C ASN A 264 -0.49 -5.33 -5.81
N PRO A 265 -1.73 -5.83 -5.97
CA PRO A 265 -2.74 -5.71 -4.94
C PRO A 265 -2.41 -6.57 -3.73
N LEU A 266 -2.72 -6.06 -2.54
CA LEU A 266 -2.84 -6.84 -1.33
C LEU A 266 -4.14 -7.64 -1.41
N LEU A 267 -4.08 -8.94 -1.11
CA LEU A 267 -5.22 -9.84 -1.18
C LEU A 267 -5.27 -10.76 0.04
N ILE A 268 -6.45 -10.89 0.63
CA ILE A 268 -6.75 -11.91 1.63
C ILE A 268 -7.40 -13.07 0.88
N SER A 269 -6.70 -14.21 0.88
CA SER A 269 -7.27 -15.47 0.43
C SER A 269 -7.96 -16.18 1.58
N GLY A 270 -9.17 -16.65 1.33
CA GLY A 270 -9.87 -17.59 2.19
C GLY A 270 -9.84 -18.98 1.59
N GLU A 271 -10.11 -19.98 2.42
CA GLU A 271 -10.40 -21.33 1.95
C GLU A 271 -11.80 -21.37 1.32
N ALA A 272 -11.88 -21.89 0.09
CA ALA A 272 -13.12 -22.31 -0.52
C ALA A 272 -13.61 -23.58 0.19
N ASN A 273 -14.37 -23.33 1.25
CA ASN A 273 -15.49 -24.10 1.76
C ASN A 273 -15.23 -25.34 2.64
N LYS A 274 -16.05 -25.42 3.71
CA LYS A 274 -16.26 -26.58 4.59
C LYS A 274 -16.81 -27.81 3.85
N ASP A 275 -17.24 -27.61 2.60
CA ASP A 275 -17.89 -28.62 1.74
C ASP A 275 -16.91 -29.50 0.95
N ALA A 276 -15.60 -29.44 1.21
CA ALA A 276 -14.63 -30.35 0.59
C ALA A 276 -15.03 -31.84 0.77
N GLY A 277 -15.71 -32.17 1.87
CA GLY A 277 -16.26 -33.51 2.14
C GLY A 277 -17.38 -33.95 1.20
N ARG A 278 -17.99 -33.06 0.42
CA ARG A 278 -19.06 -33.39 -0.53
C ARG A 278 -18.54 -33.99 -1.83
N TYR A 279 -17.33 -33.61 -2.28
CA TYR A 279 -16.78 -34.10 -3.54
C TYR A 279 -16.60 -35.63 -3.59
N PRO A 280 -16.08 -36.32 -2.55
CA PRO A 280 -16.00 -37.78 -2.55
C PRO A 280 -17.37 -38.46 -2.62
N VAL A 281 -18.39 -37.88 -1.97
CA VAL A 281 -19.76 -38.41 -1.99
C VAL A 281 -20.37 -38.21 -3.38
N ALA A 282 -20.25 -37.01 -3.94
CA ALA A 282 -20.73 -36.70 -5.29
C ALA A 282 -20.04 -37.53 -6.38
N ALA A 283 -18.75 -37.87 -6.22
CA ALA A 283 -18.04 -38.79 -7.12
C ALA A 283 -18.68 -40.19 -7.13
N LYS A 284 -19.03 -40.73 -5.95
CA LYS A 284 -19.75 -42.01 -5.85
C LYS A 284 -21.15 -41.95 -6.46
N VAL A 285 -21.89 -40.85 -6.25
CA VAL A 285 -23.20 -40.66 -6.89
C VAL A 285 -23.06 -40.63 -8.41
N ALA A 286 -22.06 -39.91 -8.93
CA ALA A 286 -21.79 -39.86 -10.36
C ALA A 286 -21.43 -41.24 -10.96
N GLU A 287 -20.84 -42.16 -10.19
CA GLU A 287 -20.60 -43.54 -10.62
C GLU A 287 -21.91 -44.33 -10.80
N LEU A 288 -22.93 -44.09 -9.97
CA LEU A 288 -24.24 -44.74 -10.04
C LEU A 288 -25.08 -44.25 -11.24
N LEU A 289 -24.86 -43.00 -11.67
CA LEU A 289 -25.62 -42.41 -12.77
C LEU A 289 -25.13 -42.96 -14.13
N ILE A 290 -26.07 -43.18 -15.06
CA ILE A 290 -25.84 -43.81 -16.36
C ILE A 290 -26.13 -42.78 -17.46
N ARG A 291 -25.15 -42.58 -18.34
CA ARG A 291 -25.29 -41.70 -19.51
C ARG A 291 -26.41 -42.16 -20.44
N GLY A 292 -27.23 -41.21 -20.88
CA GLY A 292 -28.37 -41.45 -21.78
C GLY A 292 -29.65 -41.91 -21.08
N LEU A 293 -29.59 -42.17 -19.76
CA LEU A 293 -30.75 -42.43 -18.91
C LEU A 293 -30.87 -41.34 -17.84
N HIS A 294 -29.86 -41.27 -16.97
CA HIS A 294 -29.83 -40.35 -15.83
C HIS A 294 -29.25 -38.97 -16.16
N TYR A 295 -28.46 -38.85 -17.22
CA TYR A 295 -27.92 -37.56 -17.68
C TYR A 295 -27.55 -37.58 -19.15
N ASN A 296 -27.58 -36.40 -19.76
CA ASN A 296 -27.16 -36.15 -21.13
C ASN A 296 -25.83 -35.40 -21.15
N VAL A 297 -25.03 -35.64 -22.19
CA VAL A 297 -23.69 -35.06 -22.35
C VAL A 297 -23.62 -34.35 -23.69
N GLU A 298 -23.37 -33.05 -23.67
CA GLU A 298 -23.13 -32.28 -24.90
C GLU A 298 -21.63 -32.08 -25.10
N LEU A 299 -21.10 -32.70 -26.16
CA LEU A 299 -19.66 -32.71 -26.43
C LEU A 299 -19.13 -31.37 -26.96
N LYS A 300 -19.99 -30.50 -27.51
CA LYS A 300 -19.55 -29.21 -28.06
C LYS A 300 -19.21 -28.21 -26.96
N ASP A 301 -20.04 -28.18 -25.92
CA ASP A 301 -19.93 -27.19 -24.84
C ASP A 301 -19.32 -27.78 -23.56
N ASN A 302 -18.92 -29.05 -23.60
CA ASN A 302 -18.45 -29.82 -22.44
C ASN A 302 -19.40 -29.68 -21.23
N SER A 303 -20.70 -29.76 -21.51
CA SER A 303 -21.78 -29.63 -20.53
C SER A 303 -22.42 -31.00 -20.24
N VAL A 304 -22.96 -31.12 -19.04
CA VAL A 304 -23.76 -32.28 -18.61
C VAL A 304 -25.07 -31.75 -18.05
N GLU A 305 -26.17 -32.37 -18.43
CA GLU A 305 -27.51 -32.06 -17.93
C GLU A 305 -28.13 -33.30 -17.30
N LEU A 306 -28.66 -33.17 -16.08
CA LEU A 306 -29.37 -34.26 -15.41
C LEU A 306 -30.77 -34.41 -16.02
N THR A 307 -31.23 -35.64 -16.21
CA THR A 307 -32.63 -35.94 -16.54
C THR A 307 -33.46 -36.03 -15.26
N GLU A 308 -34.78 -36.03 -15.37
CA GLU A 308 -35.68 -36.22 -14.21
C GLU A 308 -35.36 -37.51 -13.43
N GLU A 309 -35.05 -38.60 -14.15
CA GLU A 309 -34.66 -39.89 -13.57
C GLU A 309 -33.31 -39.80 -12.83
N GLY A 310 -32.36 -39.03 -13.35
CA GLY A 310 -31.08 -38.81 -12.70
C GLY A 310 -31.15 -37.91 -11.48
N ILE A 311 -32.05 -36.91 -11.50
CA ILE A 311 -32.36 -36.09 -10.33
C ILE A 311 -32.90 -36.98 -9.22
N ALA A 312 -33.94 -37.76 -9.50
CA ALA A 312 -34.56 -38.64 -8.51
C ALA A 312 -33.58 -39.67 -7.92
N LEU A 313 -32.69 -40.26 -8.75
CA LEU A 313 -31.68 -41.20 -8.26
C LEU A 313 -30.60 -40.50 -7.41
N ALA A 314 -30.17 -39.30 -7.82
CA ALA A 314 -29.18 -38.54 -7.07
C ALA A 314 -29.73 -38.07 -5.71
N GLU A 315 -30.98 -37.59 -5.67
CA GLU A 315 -31.69 -37.22 -4.44
C GLU A 315 -31.82 -38.39 -3.48
N MET A 316 -32.22 -39.55 -4.00
CA MET A 316 -32.29 -40.79 -3.22
C MET A 316 -30.93 -41.21 -2.67
N ALA A 317 -29.87 -41.14 -3.47
CA ALA A 317 -28.51 -41.53 -3.05
C ALA A 317 -27.89 -40.56 -2.04
N LEU A 318 -28.32 -39.29 -2.04
CA LEU A 318 -27.85 -38.24 -1.15
C LEU A 318 -28.75 -38.04 0.08
N GLU A 319 -29.86 -38.75 0.17
CA GLU A 319 -30.89 -38.59 1.20
C GLU A 319 -31.41 -37.14 1.31
N THR A 320 -31.52 -36.44 0.18
CA THR A 320 -32.05 -35.07 0.08
C THR A 320 -33.35 -35.05 -0.73
N SER A 321 -34.20 -34.06 -0.46
CA SER A 321 -35.44 -33.83 -1.20
C SER A 321 -35.29 -32.88 -2.38
N ASP A 322 -34.18 -32.12 -2.45
CA ASP A 322 -33.93 -31.15 -3.52
C ASP A 322 -32.40 -30.94 -3.68
N LEU A 323 -31.87 -31.15 -4.89
CA LEU A 323 -30.45 -30.90 -5.18
C LEU A 323 -30.10 -29.41 -5.20
N TRP A 324 -31.07 -28.52 -5.43
CA TRP A 324 -30.90 -27.07 -5.57
C TRP A 324 -31.25 -26.29 -4.31
N ASP A 325 -31.45 -26.97 -3.16
CA ASP A 325 -31.71 -26.31 -1.90
C ASP A 325 -30.62 -25.26 -1.57
N GLU A 326 -31.04 -24.02 -1.29
CA GLU A 326 -30.16 -22.92 -0.90
C GLU A 326 -29.44 -23.20 0.43
N SER A 327 -30.05 -24.02 1.29
CA SER A 327 -29.51 -24.35 2.60
C SER A 327 -28.48 -25.49 2.57
N ASP A 328 -28.65 -26.45 1.65
CA ASP A 328 -27.74 -27.59 1.44
C ASP A 328 -27.54 -27.98 -0.04
N PRO A 329 -26.84 -27.15 -0.85
CA PRO A 329 -26.80 -27.35 -2.30
C PRO A 329 -25.91 -28.52 -2.72
N TRP A 330 -26.48 -29.51 -3.42
CA TRP A 330 -25.77 -30.68 -3.96
C TRP A 330 -25.58 -30.67 -5.48
N ALA A 331 -26.45 -29.98 -6.22
CA ALA A 331 -26.48 -29.98 -7.68
C ALA A 331 -25.10 -29.67 -8.29
N ARG A 332 -24.43 -28.61 -7.80
CA ARG A 332 -23.08 -28.23 -8.27
C ARG A 332 -22.07 -29.38 -8.16
N PHE A 333 -22.06 -30.09 -7.04
CA PHE A 333 -21.09 -31.15 -6.78
C PHE A 333 -21.34 -32.37 -7.66
N VAL A 334 -22.61 -32.77 -7.81
CA VAL A 334 -23.01 -33.88 -8.70
C VAL A 334 -22.69 -33.54 -10.15
N MET A 335 -23.04 -32.34 -10.62
CA MET A 335 -22.72 -31.89 -11.99
C MET A 335 -21.20 -31.84 -12.25
N ASN A 336 -20.41 -31.35 -11.28
CA ASN A 336 -18.95 -31.33 -11.41
C ASN A 336 -18.35 -32.74 -11.41
N ALA A 337 -18.89 -33.66 -10.60
CA ALA A 337 -18.47 -35.06 -10.59
C ALA A 337 -18.79 -35.76 -11.92
N LEU A 338 -19.97 -35.50 -12.51
CA LEU A 338 -20.32 -36.00 -13.85
C LEU A 338 -19.42 -35.41 -14.95
N LYS A 339 -19.13 -34.10 -14.90
CA LYS A 339 -18.17 -33.47 -15.81
C LYS A 339 -16.78 -34.12 -15.68
N ALA A 340 -16.28 -34.32 -14.46
CA ALA A 340 -15.03 -35.02 -14.20
C ALA A 340 -15.05 -36.46 -14.72
N LYS A 341 -16.17 -37.17 -14.59
CA LYS A 341 -16.37 -38.53 -15.12
C LYS A 341 -16.25 -38.57 -16.65
N GLU A 342 -16.97 -37.70 -17.36
CA GLU A 342 -17.11 -37.75 -18.83
C GLU A 342 -15.96 -37.09 -19.59
N PHE A 343 -15.53 -35.89 -19.17
CA PHE A 343 -14.63 -35.03 -19.95
C PHE A 343 -13.17 -35.10 -19.52
N TYR A 344 -12.87 -35.53 -18.30
CA TYR A 344 -11.52 -35.53 -17.75
C TYR A 344 -11.02 -36.96 -17.57
N ARG A 345 -10.19 -37.42 -18.49
CA ARG A 345 -9.61 -38.76 -18.49
C ARG A 345 -8.15 -38.72 -18.10
N ARG A 346 -7.78 -39.67 -17.25
CA ARG A 346 -6.39 -39.93 -16.89
C ARG A 346 -5.58 -40.29 -18.13
N ASP A 347 -4.34 -39.81 -18.16
CA ASP A 347 -3.36 -39.95 -19.26
C ASP A 347 -3.78 -39.27 -20.58
N VAL A 348 -4.84 -38.44 -20.55
CA VAL A 348 -5.26 -37.59 -21.67
C VAL A 348 -5.29 -36.12 -21.23
N GLN A 349 -6.16 -35.77 -20.28
CA GLN A 349 -6.27 -34.39 -19.75
C GLN A 349 -5.39 -34.16 -18.52
N TYR A 350 -5.05 -35.22 -17.78
CA TYR A 350 -4.20 -35.12 -16.59
C TYR A 350 -3.48 -36.43 -16.29
N ILE A 351 -2.45 -36.33 -15.44
CA ILE A 351 -1.77 -37.47 -14.84
C ILE A 351 -1.88 -37.41 -13.33
N VAL A 352 -1.78 -38.57 -12.67
CA VAL A 352 -1.68 -38.65 -11.22
C VAL A 352 -0.23 -38.92 -10.83
N ARG A 353 0.39 -38.01 -10.08
CA ARG A 353 1.77 -38.14 -9.60
C ARG A 353 1.90 -37.59 -8.19
N ASN A 354 2.61 -38.31 -7.31
CA ASN A 354 2.83 -37.92 -5.91
C ASN A 354 1.53 -37.58 -5.16
N GLY A 355 0.45 -38.32 -5.43
CA GLY A 355 -0.86 -38.08 -4.81
C GLY A 355 -1.58 -36.81 -5.27
N LYS A 356 -1.19 -36.23 -6.42
CA LYS A 356 -1.81 -35.03 -7.01
C LYS A 356 -2.22 -35.27 -8.47
N ALA A 357 -3.34 -34.66 -8.88
CA ALA A 357 -3.73 -34.59 -10.29
C ALA A 357 -3.03 -33.39 -10.96
N LEU A 358 -2.24 -33.64 -12.00
CA LEU A 358 -1.49 -32.61 -12.73
C LEU A 358 -2.02 -32.48 -14.15
N ILE A 359 -2.34 -31.25 -14.55
CA ILE A 359 -2.95 -30.96 -15.86
C ILE A 359 -1.93 -31.18 -16.97
N ILE A 360 -2.35 -31.82 -18.06
CA ILE A 360 -1.58 -31.87 -19.31
C ILE A 360 -2.10 -30.74 -20.21
N ASN A 361 -1.20 -29.91 -20.71
CA ASN A 361 -1.53 -28.91 -21.71
C ASN A 361 -1.78 -29.60 -23.06
N GLU A 362 -3.01 -29.53 -23.57
CA GLU A 362 -3.45 -30.22 -24.79
C GLU A 362 -2.65 -29.85 -26.04
N LEU A 363 -2.15 -28.60 -26.12
CA LEU A 363 -1.40 -28.12 -27.29
C LEU A 363 0.07 -28.59 -27.28
N THR A 364 0.66 -28.73 -26.09
CA THR A 364 2.11 -28.96 -25.95
C THR A 364 2.47 -30.32 -25.36
N GLY A 365 1.49 -31.05 -24.82
CA GLY A 365 1.69 -32.29 -24.07
C GLY A 365 2.46 -32.13 -22.76
N ARG A 366 2.77 -30.89 -22.34
CA ARG A 366 3.55 -30.61 -21.12
C ARG A 366 2.66 -30.65 -19.89
N VAL A 367 3.23 -31.14 -18.80
CA VAL A 367 2.58 -31.17 -17.48
C VAL A 367 2.68 -29.79 -16.83
N GLU A 368 1.53 -29.22 -16.45
CA GLU A 368 1.41 -27.90 -15.82
C GLU A 368 1.18 -28.05 -14.31
N GLU A 369 2.26 -28.17 -13.54
CA GLU A 369 2.20 -28.47 -12.10
C GLU A 369 1.53 -27.38 -11.25
N LYS A 370 1.54 -26.13 -11.72
CA LYS A 370 0.99 -24.98 -10.99
C LYS A 370 -0.46 -24.66 -11.38
N ARG A 371 -1.02 -25.32 -12.38
CA ARG A 371 -2.36 -25.01 -12.88
C ARG A 371 -3.39 -25.95 -12.23
N ARG A 372 -4.53 -25.38 -11.86
CA ARG A 372 -5.74 -26.11 -11.43
C ARG A 372 -6.89 -25.71 -12.36
N TRP A 373 -7.88 -26.58 -12.53
CA TRP A 373 -9.12 -26.21 -13.22
C TRP A 373 -10.01 -25.42 -12.26
N SER A 374 -10.74 -24.45 -12.78
CA SER A 374 -11.66 -23.59 -12.01
C SER A 374 -12.98 -24.28 -11.69
N GLU A 375 -13.87 -23.58 -10.97
CA GLU A 375 -15.26 -23.97 -10.71
C GLU A 375 -15.44 -25.32 -9.98
N GLY A 376 -14.46 -25.75 -9.18
CA GLY A 376 -14.55 -26.99 -8.43
C GLY A 376 -14.25 -28.27 -9.23
N ILE A 377 -13.85 -28.15 -10.50
CA ILE A 377 -13.55 -29.29 -11.36
C ILE A 377 -12.31 -30.04 -10.89
N HIS A 378 -11.29 -29.32 -10.41
CA HIS A 378 -10.06 -29.96 -9.95
C HIS A 378 -10.29 -30.84 -8.72
N GLN A 379 -11.14 -30.41 -7.79
CA GLN A 379 -11.56 -31.19 -6.64
C GLN A 379 -12.42 -32.39 -7.04
N ALA A 380 -13.28 -32.24 -8.05
CA ALA A 380 -14.05 -33.37 -8.59
C ALA A 380 -13.14 -34.43 -9.23
N VAL A 381 -12.08 -34.02 -9.93
CA VAL A 381 -11.06 -34.95 -10.47
C VAL A 381 -10.22 -35.56 -9.35
N GLU A 382 -9.79 -34.78 -8.35
CA GLU A 382 -9.11 -35.29 -7.15
C GLU A 382 -9.98 -36.35 -6.45
N ALA A 383 -11.28 -36.09 -6.29
CA ALA A 383 -12.23 -37.03 -5.69
C ALA A 383 -12.47 -38.29 -6.53
N LYS A 384 -12.61 -38.15 -7.85
CA LYS A 384 -12.72 -39.26 -8.81
C LYS A 384 -11.54 -40.23 -8.70
N GLU A 385 -10.33 -39.71 -8.49
CA GLU A 385 -9.10 -40.51 -8.35
C GLU A 385 -8.81 -40.93 -6.90
N GLY A 386 -9.68 -40.61 -5.94
CA GLY A 386 -9.49 -40.92 -4.52
C GLY A 386 -8.32 -40.17 -3.87
N LEU A 387 -7.94 -39.02 -4.40
CA LEU A 387 -6.85 -38.18 -3.91
C LEU A 387 -7.29 -37.27 -2.75
N LYS A 388 -6.32 -36.75 -2.00
CA LYS A 388 -6.58 -35.72 -0.98
C LYS A 388 -7.01 -34.43 -1.67
N ILE A 389 -8.28 -34.06 -1.46
CA ILE A 389 -8.87 -32.84 -2.02
C ILE A 389 -8.21 -31.62 -1.38
N GLN A 390 -7.76 -30.70 -2.22
CA GLN A 390 -7.25 -29.40 -1.79
C GLN A 390 -8.36 -28.36 -1.96
N ALA A 391 -8.64 -27.61 -0.90
CA ALA A 391 -9.54 -26.47 -0.98
C ALA A 391 -8.96 -25.43 -1.94
N ASP A 392 -9.81 -24.80 -2.77
CA ASP A 392 -9.35 -23.68 -3.58
C ASP A 392 -9.10 -22.47 -2.69
N SER A 393 -8.05 -21.72 -2.97
CA SER A 393 -7.88 -20.39 -2.40
C SER A 393 -8.76 -19.42 -3.20
N VAL A 394 -9.77 -18.85 -2.57
CA VAL A 394 -10.58 -17.77 -3.14
C VAL A 394 -10.14 -16.43 -2.56
N VAL A 395 -10.11 -15.39 -3.40
CA VAL A 395 -9.82 -14.03 -2.94
C VAL A 395 -11.08 -13.47 -2.27
N VAL A 396 -11.00 -13.23 -0.96
CA VAL A 396 -12.10 -12.71 -0.14
C VAL A 396 -12.14 -11.19 -0.16
N ALA A 397 -10.97 -10.55 -0.10
CA ALA A 397 -10.84 -9.11 -0.16
C ALA A 397 -9.52 -8.71 -0.82
N GLN A 398 -9.50 -7.56 -1.48
CA GLN A 398 -8.30 -7.03 -2.11
C GLN A 398 -8.28 -5.49 -2.12
N ILE A 399 -7.09 -4.90 -2.04
CA ILE A 399 -6.86 -3.46 -2.23
C ILE A 399 -5.44 -3.22 -2.74
N THR A 400 -5.25 -2.25 -3.63
CA THR A 400 -3.90 -1.80 -4.02
C THR A 400 -3.37 -0.77 -3.01
N TYR A 401 -2.05 -0.69 -2.81
CA TYR A 401 -1.46 0.35 -1.97
C TYR A 401 -1.85 1.76 -2.42
N GLN A 402 -1.94 1.99 -3.73
CA GLN A 402 -2.38 3.26 -4.28
C GLN A 402 -3.80 3.63 -3.82
N SER A 403 -4.73 2.67 -3.84
CA SER A 403 -6.10 2.87 -3.35
C SER A 403 -6.15 3.03 -1.83
N LEU A 404 -5.35 2.26 -1.10
CA LEU A 404 -5.26 2.36 0.37
C LEU A 404 -4.76 3.75 0.80
N PHE A 405 -3.69 4.26 0.19
CA PHE A 405 -3.11 5.55 0.57
C PHE A 405 -3.97 6.75 0.16
N LYS A 406 -4.82 6.61 -0.85
CA LYS A 406 -5.85 7.61 -1.17
C LYS A 406 -6.90 7.80 -0.08
N LEU A 407 -7.02 6.86 0.86
CA LEU A 407 -7.95 7.00 1.99
C LEU A 407 -7.44 7.99 3.05
N TYR A 408 -6.16 8.39 3.01
CA TYR A 408 -5.63 9.41 3.91
C TYR A 408 -6.06 10.80 3.46
N PRO A 409 -6.70 11.60 4.35
CA PRO A 409 -7.01 13.00 4.06
C PRO A 409 -5.76 13.84 3.74
N LYS A 410 -4.61 13.46 4.31
CA LYS A 410 -3.33 14.09 4.09
C LYS A 410 -2.27 13.02 3.88
N LEU A 411 -1.53 13.13 2.78
CA LEU A 411 -0.46 12.21 2.41
C LEU A 411 0.77 13.04 2.04
N SER A 412 1.93 12.60 2.52
CA SER A 412 3.22 13.21 2.22
C SER A 412 4.25 12.11 2.01
N GLY A 413 5.38 12.44 1.37
CA GLY A 413 6.41 11.45 1.13
C GLY A 413 7.80 12.06 1.02
N MET A 414 8.82 11.23 1.11
CA MET A 414 10.20 11.63 0.89
C MET A 414 10.95 10.55 0.11
N THR A 415 11.86 10.96 -0.75
CA THR A 415 12.72 10.06 -1.54
C THR A 415 13.90 10.86 -2.12
N GLY A 416 14.91 10.17 -2.64
CA GLY A 416 16.02 10.81 -3.38
C GLY A 416 15.73 11.07 -4.86
N THR A 417 14.64 10.52 -5.39
CA THR A 417 14.43 10.30 -6.84
C THR A 417 13.00 10.59 -7.32
N ALA A 418 12.27 11.53 -6.71
CA ALA A 418 10.86 11.78 -7.06
C ALA A 418 10.65 12.64 -8.31
N LYS A 419 11.59 13.51 -8.69
CA LYS A 419 11.38 14.53 -9.73
C LYS A 419 11.14 13.91 -11.10
N THR A 420 11.76 12.75 -11.35
CA THR A 420 11.53 11.95 -12.55
C THR A 420 10.09 11.47 -12.68
N GLU A 421 9.42 11.23 -11.55
CA GLU A 421 8.05 10.67 -11.47
C GLU A 421 7.01 11.70 -10.99
N GLU A 422 7.37 12.99 -10.91
CA GLU A 422 6.50 14.08 -10.41
C GLU A 422 5.12 14.11 -11.07
N LYS A 423 5.06 13.85 -12.38
CA LYS A 423 3.78 13.82 -13.12
C LYS A 423 2.85 12.71 -12.63
N GLU A 424 3.41 11.58 -12.22
CA GLU A 424 2.64 10.45 -11.72
C GLU A 424 2.09 10.74 -10.33
N PHE A 425 2.93 11.25 -9.42
CA PHE A 425 2.51 11.67 -8.08
C PHE A 425 1.42 12.74 -8.11
N LEU A 426 1.58 13.77 -8.95
CA LEU A 426 0.60 14.84 -9.10
C LEU A 426 -0.73 14.31 -9.66
N LYS A 427 -0.67 13.43 -10.66
CA LYS A 427 -1.87 12.84 -11.28
C LYS A 427 -2.62 11.90 -10.33
N MET A 428 -1.89 11.07 -9.58
CA MET A 428 -2.47 10.00 -8.79
C MET A 428 -2.87 10.43 -7.38
N PHE A 429 -2.03 11.24 -6.73
CA PHE A 429 -2.17 11.61 -5.32
C PHE A 429 -2.30 13.12 -5.10
N GLN A 430 -2.21 13.94 -6.16
CA GLN A 430 -2.23 15.40 -6.06
C GLN A 430 -1.08 15.96 -5.19
N MET A 431 0.04 15.23 -5.16
CA MET A 431 1.22 15.58 -4.36
C MET A 431 2.29 16.17 -5.27
N PRO A 432 2.64 17.47 -5.13
CA PRO A 432 3.76 18.07 -5.85
C PRO A 432 5.11 17.61 -5.27
N VAL A 433 6.15 17.64 -6.09
CA VAL A 433 7.52 17.28 -5.68
C VAL A 433 8.34 18.55 -5.48
N ILE A 434 8.82 18.76 -4.26
CA ILE A 434 9.69 19.87 -3.89
C ILE A 434 11.11 19.34 -3.74
N GLU A 435 12.03 19.85 -4.56
CA GLU A 435 13.45 19.52 -4.45
C GLU A 435 14.08 20.33 -3.33
N VAL A 436 14.44 19.65 -2.26
CA VAL A 436 15.10 20.25 -1.10
C VAL A 436 16.60 20.41 -1.41
N PRO A 437 17.21 21.56 -1.11
CA PRO A 437 18.64 21.76 -1.29
C PRO A 437 19.47 20.73 -0.49
N THR A 438 20.68 20.43 -0.98
CA THR A 438 21.64 19.59 -0.25
C THR A 438 22.29 20.39 0.87
N ASN A 439 22.58 19.75 2.01
CA ASN A 439 23.24 20.43 3.13
C ASN A 439 24.66 20.90 2.76
N LEU A 440 25.36 20.10 1.95
CA LEU A 440 26.68 20.42 1.42
C LEU A 440 26.68 20.25 -0.10
N PRO A 441 27.52 21.02 -0.84
CA PRO A 441 27.65 20.85 -2.27
C PRO A 441 28.03 19.42 -2.65
N ASN A 442 27.29 18.82 -3.58
CA ASN A 442 27.60 17.49 -4.08
C ASN A 442 28.86 17.55 -4.97
N ILE A 443 29.93 16.87 -4.53
CA ILE A 443 31.21 16.76 -5.25
C ILE A 443 31.38 15.42 -5.98
N ARG A 444 30.36 14.55 -5.98
CA ARG A 444 30.38 13.25 -6.64
C ARG A 444 30.56 13.43 -8.14
N LYS A 445 31.52 12.70 -8.73
CA LYS A 445 31.75 12.67 -10.17
C LYS A 445 30.99 11.51 -10.77
N ASP A 446 29.88 11.81 -11.43
CA ASP A 446 29.11 10.80 -12.17
C ASP A 446 29.79 10.54 -13.52
N LEU A 447 30.31 9.31 -13.68
CA LEU A 447 30.95 8.86 -14.92
C LEU A 447 29.91 8.57 -16.00
N PRO A 448 30.25 8.75 -17.29
CA PRO A 448 29.33 8.47 -18.39
C PRO A 448 28.93 6.99 -18.42
N ILE A 449 27.71 6.71 -18.87
CA ILE A 449 27.18 5.36 -19.05
C ILE A 449 28.07 4.59 -20.03
N GLN A 450 28.54 3.41 -19.62
CA GLN A 450 29.26 2.48 -20.48
C GLN A 450 28.32 1.36 -20.93
N ALA A 451 28.10 1.24 -22.24
CA ALA A 451 27.26 0.22 -22.84
C ALA A 451 28.14 -0.88 -23.48
N PHE A 452 27.78 -2.14 -23.26
CA PHE A 452 28.51 -3.30 -23.80
C PHE A 452 27.59 -4.10 -24.69
N ALA A 453 28.09 -4.53 -25.85
CA ALA A 453 27.33 -5.37 -26.79
C ALA A 453 27.02 -6.77 -26.22
N VAL A 454 27.86 -7.28 -25.30
CA VAL A 454 27.72 -8.62 -24.73
C VAL A 454 27.93 -8.58 -23.22
N LYS A 455 27.06 -9.27 -22.47
CA LYS A 455 27.07 -9.35 -21.00
C LYS A 455 28.42 -9.79 -20.42
N HIS A 456 29.17 -10.64 -21.13
CA HIS A 456 30.50 -11.11 -20.72
C HIS A 456 31.49 -9.95 -20.52
N TYR A 457 31.53 -8.98 -21.44
CA TYR A 457 32.44 -7.84 -21.34
C TYR A 457 32.10 -6.90 -20.18
N PHE A 458 30.80 -6.73 -19.90
CA PHE A 458 30.34 -6.00 -18.72
C PHE A 458 30.89 -6.63 -17.43
N PHE A 459 30.72 -7.94 -17.24
CA PHE A 459 31.22 -8.60 -16.03
C PHE A 459 32.74 -8.65 -15.94
N LYS A 460 33.44 -8.80 -17.07
CA LYS A 460 34.90 -8.77 -17.09
C LYS A 460 35.45 -7.41 -16.65
N LEU A 461 34.84 -6.31 -17.10
CA LEU A 461 35.19 -4.98 -16.61
C LEU A 461 34.81 -4.81 -15.14
N LEU A 462 33.61 -5.24 -14.74
CA LEU A 462 33.16 -5.15 -13.35
C LEU A 462 34.13 -5.85 -12.40
N SER A 463 34.62 -7.04 -12.76
CA SER A 463 35.62 -7.79 -11.98
C SER A 463 37.01 -7.17 -11.97
N SER A 464 37.27 -6.16 -12.80
CA SER A 464 38.53 -5.41 -12.79
C SER A 464 38.45 -4.10 -12.01
N LEU A 465 37.24 -3.67 -11.64
CA LEU A 465 36.98 -2.43 -10.91
C LEU A 465 36.90 -2.63 -9.38
N PHE A 466 36.71 -3.88 -8.93
CA PHE A 466 36.73 -4.33 -7.54
C PHE A 466 37.83 -5.38 -7.39
#